data_AF-A0A7V3JQD6-F1
#
_entry.id   AF-A0A7V3JQD6-F1
#
_cell.length_a   1.000
_cell.length_b   1.000
_cell.length_c   1.000
_cell.angle_alpha   90.00
_cell.angle_beta   90.00
_cell.angle_gamma   90.00
#
_symmetry.space_group_name_H-M   'P 1'
#
loop_
_entity.id
_entity.type
_entity.pdbx_description
1 polymer ?
#
loop_
_entity_poly.entity_id
_entity_poly.type
_entity_poly.pdbx_seq_one_letter_code
_entity_poly.pdbx_strand_id
1 'polypeptide(L)'
;MAITFALAVAAAASYGILDVTKPPYNADPSGKSDSTKAIQEAVNDARDGRMVVYFPAGTYRVSDTIIANQQNHDRRENPLLGRRDDFPCVLWGSTRGGRARIVLADNAPGFQDPANPKPVIYFISFRQDGTVDNPNISFSQMIISLDVELGRANPGAIGVDHQGAQGSVAEDVHVNAEGAFAGFRGVCGSGGSFSHISVRGGRYGLYLAGLGLQKAFSGSQPSPIISYLTLVGQTEASILSATRGPLTLVGALIEGPGIRLEGARNPFDGALNMVDSVIRLRGSARAISGNRPVYLNNVYVENAREIARIDNAPPLSGRAKGWTHVIEYAASPSQLYPIWVNGAKRSEPLAELGPEGPPPEDFRRAHQWEEPLPSWDDPAVANVKEPPYSAKGDGLSDDTDAIQRALDEKRDVFLPKGIYCISRPLRLRAVSRLFGLGVHSKIVPKADSPAFADPAKPSPLLTTPNDAEATCVAALFQLWCRIPGAYAIYWRAGRNSMVRNVRTKLSPWEKGAGPANHPVILIEGHGGGRW
;
A
#
# COMPACT_ATOMS: atom_id res chain seq x y z
N MET A 1 2.72 -1.66 -39.63
CA MET A 1 1.99 -1.21 -38.43
C MET A 1 1.42 -2.38 -37.62
N ALA A 2 0.72 -3.36 -38.22
CA ALA A 2 0.18 -4.53 -37.50
C ALA A 2 1.26 -5.47 -36.91
N ILE A 3 2.39 -5.68 -37.59
CA ILE A 3 3.49 -6.55 -37.12
C ILE A 3 4.17 -5.95 -35.87
N THR A 4 4.43 -4.64 -35.86
CA THR A 4 5.02 -3.92 -34.72
C THR A 4 4.08 -3.93 -33.51
N PHE A 5 2.77 -3.89 -33.74
CA PHE A 5 1.76 -3.91 -32.68
C PHE A 5 1.65 -5.30 -32.04
N ALA A 6 1.66 -6.38 -32.82
CA ALA A 6 1.65 -7.75 -32.32
C ALA A 6 2.92 -8.08 -31.50
N LEU A 7 4.09 -7.56 -31.91
CA LEU A 7 5.35 -7.71 -31.18
C LEU A 7 5.34 -7.00 -29.81
N ALA A 8 4.73 -5.81 -29.71
CA ALA A 8 4.64 -5.06 -28.46
C ALA A 8 3.74 -5.75 -27.41
N VAL A 9 2.65 -6.41 -27.85
CA VAL A 9 1.77 -7.20 -26.97
C VAL A 9 2.48 -8.45 -26.44
N ALA A 10 3.25 -9.15 -27.30
CA ALA A 10 4.07 -10.29 -26.90
C ALA A 10 5.21 -9.90 -25.95
N ALA A 11 5.79 -8.71 -26.12
CA ALA A 11 6.89 -8.22 -25.28
C ALA A 11 6.44 -7.93 -23.84
N ALA A 12 5.34 -7.18 -23.63
CA ALA A 12 4.84 -6.87 -22.28
C ALA A 12 4.48 -8.14 -21.48
N ALA A 13 3.81 -9.10 -22.15
CA ALA A 13 3.47 -10.37 -21.54
C ALA A 13 4.72 -11.16 -21.11
N SER A 14 5.79 -11.14 -21.91
CA SER A 14 7.08 -11.77 -21.58
C SER A 14 7.76 -11.14 -20.35
N TYR A 15 7.42 -9.89 -20.02
CA TYR A 15 7.89 -9.20 -18.80
C TYR A 15 7.00 -9.47 -17.59
N GLY A 16 5.88 -10.19 -17.73
CA GLY A 16 4.93 -10.45 -16.66
C GLY A 16 3.86 -9.37 -16.50
N ILE A 17 3.53 -8.64 -17.58
CA ILE A 17 2.55 -7.55 -17.59
C ILE A 17 1.45 -7.83 -18.61
N LEU A 18 0.18 -7.70 -18.20
CA LEU A 18 -0.98 -7.72 -19.10
C LEU A 18 -1.56 -6.32 -19.22
N ASP A 19 -1.36 -5.69 -20.37
CA ASP A 19 -1.98 -4.41 -20.71
C ASP A 19 -3.44 -4.64 -21.12
N VAL A 20 -4.37 -4.05 -20.35
CA VAL A 20 -5.81 -4.24 -20.56
C VAL A 20 -6.31 -3.73 -21.92
N THR A 21 -5.58 -2.83 -22.57
CA THR A 21 -5.96 -2.25 -23.88
C THR A 21 -5.57 -3.14 -25.05
N LYS A 22 -4.79 -4.20 -24.80
CA LYS A 22 -4.30 -5.10 -25.85
C LYS A 22 -5.19 -6.33 -25.99
N PRO A 23 -5.17 -7.01 -27.15
CA PRO A 23 -5.80 -8.31 -27.30
C PRO A 23 -5.31 -9.32 -26.23
N PRO A 24 -6.20 -10.18 -25.71
CA PRO A 24 -7.60 -10.34 -26.11
C PRO A 24 -8.58 -9.36 -25.45
N TYR A 25 -8.16 -8.61 -24.43
CA TYR A 25 -9.05 -7.83 -23.57
C TYR A 25 -9.63 -6.60 -24.26
N ASN A 26 -8.79 -5.82 -24.95
CA ASN A 26 -9.20 -4.62 -25.70
C ASN A 26 -10.09 -3.65 -24.88
N ALA A 27 -9.81 -3.50 -23.58
CA ALA A 27 -10.49 -2.52 -22.74
C ALA A 27 -10.34 -1.12 -23.34
N ASP A 28 -11.41 -0.34 -23.35
CA ASP A 28 -11.46 0.97 -24.00
C ASP A 28 -10.93 2.06 -23.07
N PRO A 29 -9.72 2.62 -23.32
CA PRO A 29 -9.15 3.68 -22.48
C PRO A 29 -9.77 5.05 -22.75
N SER A 30 -10.71 5.18 -23.69
CA SER A 30 -11.43 6.43 -23.96
C SER A 30 -12.66 6.61 -23.07
N GLY A 31 -13.10 5.56 -22.39
CA GLY A 31 -14.27 5.57 -21.49
C GLY A 31 -15.61 5.56 -22.20
N LYS A 32 -15.65 5.38 -23.53
CA LYS A 32 -16.89 5.37 -24.32
C LYS A 32 -17.61 4.03 -24.19
N SER A 33 -16.87 2.93 -24.22
CA SER A 33 -17.37 1.57 -24.10
C SER A 33 -17.21 1.03 -22.68
N ASP A 34 -18.13 0.15 -22.30
CA ASP A 34 -18.02 -0.56 -21.04
C ASP A 34 -16.86 -1.56 -21.07
N SER A 35 -15.91 -1.41 -20.16
CA SER A 35 -14.70 -2.22 -20.04
C SER A 35 -14.79 -3.26 -18.92
N THR A 36 -15.95 -3.41 -18.25
CA THR A 36 -16.08 -4.27 -17.07
C THR A 36 -15.63 -5.71 -17.35
N LYS A 37 -16.15 -6.32 -18.41
CA LYS A 37 -15.82 -7.70 -18.79
C LYS A 37 -14.34 -7.84 -19.18
N ALA A 38 -13.85 -6.95 -20.03
CA ALA A 38 -12.47 -6.96 -20.50
C ALA A 38 -11.46 -6.85 -19.34
N ILE A 39 -11.71 -5.94 -18.40
CA ILE A 39 -10.88 -5.76 -17.21
C ILE A 39 -10.99 -6.99 -16.31
N GLN A 40 -12.20 -7.51 -16.08
CA GLN A 40 -12.38 -8.69 -15.23
C GLN A 40 -11.66 -9.93 -15.77
N GLU A 41 -11.68 -10.13 -17.09
CA GLU A 41 -10.92 -11.19 -17.76
C GLU A 41 -9.41 -10.99 -17.57
N ALA A 42 -8.90 -9.76 -17.79
CA ALA A 42 -7.48 -9.45 -17.56
C ALA A 42 -7.05 -9.68 -16.10
N VAL A 43 -7.90 -9.35 -15.12
CA VAL A 43 -7.64 -9.59 -13.69
C VAL A 43 -7.52 -11.08 -13.38
N ASN A 44 -8.41 -11.90 -13.95
CA ASN A 44 -8.39 -13.34 -13.76
C ASN A 44 -7.13 -13.97 -14.41
N ASP A 45 -6.87 -13.62 -15.67
CA ASP A 45 -5.73 -14.16 -16.40
C ASP A 45 -4.39 -13.70 -15.82
N ALA A 46 -4.29 -12.46 -15.36
CA ALA A 46 -3.07 -11.96 -14.72
C ALA A 46 -2.78 -12.71 -13.43
N ARG A 47 -3.80 -12.91 -12.58
CA ARG A 47 -3.67 -13.72 -11.37
C ARG A 47 -3.14 -15.12 -11.69
N ASP A 48 -3.80 -15.81 -12.62
CA ASP A 48 -3.50 -17.21 -12.95
C ASP A 48 -2.13 -17.33 -13.64
N GLY A 49 -1.78 -16.34 -14.45
CA GLY A 49 -0.47 -16.19 -15.09
C GLY A 49 0.64 -15.69 -14.16
N ARG A 50 0.33 -15.26 -12.92
CA ARG A 50 1.26 -14.60 -11.98
C ARG A 50 1.90 -13.36 -12.62
N MET A 51 1.05 -12.44 -13.04
CA MET A 51 1.37 -11.24 -13.80
C MET A 51 0.65 -10.03 -13.18
N VAL A 52 1.07 -8.85 -13.59
CA VAL A 52 0.43 -7.59 -13.21
C VAL A 52 -0.58 -7.19 -14.28
N VAL A 53 -1.76 -6.73 -13.87
CA VAL A 53 -2.70 -6.04 -14.75
C VAL A 53 -2.26 -4.58 -14.86
N TYR A 54 -1.91 -4.15 -16.06
CA TYR A 54 -1.47 -2.79 -16.32
C TYR A 54 -2.53 -1.98 -17.07
N PHE A 55 -2.77 -0.77 -16.58
CA PHE A 55 -3.70 0.19 -17.16
C PHE A 55 -2.89 1.37 -17.73
N PRO A 56 -2.72 1.45 -19.06
CA PRO A 56 -2.26 2.69 -19.69
C PRO A 56 -3.07 3.91 -19.25
N ALA A 57 -2.50 5.11 -19.41
CA ALA A 57 -3.24 6.35 -19.13
C ALA A 57 -4.55 6.38 -19.95
N GLY A 58 -5.66 6.68 -19.27
CA GLY A 58 -6.98 6.56 -19.87
C GLY A 58 -8.10 6.51 -18.84
N THR A 59 -9.31 6.61 -19.36
CA THR A 59 -10.57 6.44 -18.62
C THR A 59 -11.18 5.12 -19.01
N TYR A 60 -11.45 4.25 -18.04
CA TYR A 60 -12.03 2.94 -18.24
C TYR A 60 -13.41 2.91 -17.59
N ARG A 61 -14.46 3.01 -18.41
CA ARG A 61 -15.83 2.97 -17.91
C ARG A 61 -16.19 1.54 -17.49
N VAL A 62 -16.77 1.38 -16.30
CA VAL A 62 -17.30 0.10 -15.81
C VAL A 62 -18.74 0.26 -15.34
N SER A 63 -19.55 -0.78 -15.45
CA SER A 63 -20.93 -0.80 -14.95
C SER A 63 -21.12 -1.76 -13.77
N ASP A 64 -20.09 -2.53 -13.42
CA ASP A 64 -20.14 -3.49 -12.31
C ASP A 64 -18.80 -3.58 -11.57
N THR A 65 -18.79 -4.34 -10.47
CA THR A 65 -17.61 -4.61 -9.64
C THR A 65 -16.55 -5.38 -10.41
N ILE A 66 -15.31 -4.90 -10.35
CA ILE A 66 -14.10 -5.65 -10.69
C ILE A 66 -13.65 -6.43 -9.45
N ILE A 67 -13.72 -7.76 -9.52
CA ILE A 67 -13.36 -8.66 -8.43
C ILE A 67 -11.89 -9.09 -8.59
N ALA A 68 -11.04 -8.60 -7.70
CA ALA A 68 -9.66 -9.01 -7.52
C ALA A 68 -9.61 -10.16 -6.50
N ASN A 69 -9.90 -11.36 -6.99
CA ASN A 69 -9.99 -12.57 -6.17
C ASN A 69 -8.66 -13.33 -6.13
N GLN A 70 -8.01 -13.40 -4.97
CA GLN A 70 -6.92 -14.34 -4.72
C GLN A 70 -7.44 -15.72 -4.32
N GLN A 71 -7.16 -16.73 -5.13
CA GLN A 71 -7.62 -18.10 -4.94
C GLN A 71 -6.61 -18.98 -4.22
N ASN A 72 -7.12 -19.96 -3.46
CA ASN A 72 -6.30 -21.04 -2.96
C ASN A 72 -6.20 -22.15 -4.01
N HIS A 73 -5.03 -22.33 -4.61
CA HIS A 73 -4.74 -23.58 -5.33
C HIS A 73 -4.11 -24.54 -4.33
N ASP A 74 -4.86 -25.56 -3.91
CA ASP A 74 -4.37 -26.51 -2.93
C ASP A 74 -3.16 -27.27 -3.52
N ARG A 75 -2.08 -27.37 -2.75
CA ARG A 75 -0.78 -27.94 -3.21
C ARG A 75 -0.86 -29.40 -3.67
N ARG A 76 -1.99 -30.05 -3.44
CA ARG A 76 -2.21 -31.48 -3.68
C ARG A 76 -2.42 -31.81 -5.16
N GLU A 77 -2.94 -30.88 -5.95
CA GLU A 77 -3.33 -31.16 -7.34
C GLU A 77 -2.25 -30.80 -8.36
N ASN A 78 -1.36 -29.85 -8.04
CA ASN A 78 -0.22 -29.54 -8.90
C ASN A 78 0.94 -28.89 -8.09
N PRO A 79 2.08 -29.57 -7.89
CA PRO A 79 3.23 -29.01 -7.17
C PRO A 79 3.92 -27.83 -7.89
N LEU A 80 3.56 -27.54 -9.15
CA LEU A 80 3.97 -26.32 -9.87
C LEU A 80 3.12 -25.09 -9.49
N LEU A 81 1.91 -25.30 -8.94
CA LEU A 81 1.11 -24.24 -8.36
C LEU A 81 1.69 -23.89 -6.99
N GLY A 82 2.09 -22.62 -6.87
CA GLY A 82 2.73 -22.09 -5.67
C GLY A 82 1.82 -22.06 -4.45
N ARG A 83 2.31 -21.49 -3.34
CA ARG A 83 1.41 -21.16 -2.21
C ARG A 83 0.43 -20.07 -2.68
N ARG A 84 -0.66 -19.85 -1.95
CA ARG A 84 -1.59 -18.73 -2.21
C ARG A 84 -0.88 -17.38 -2.45
N ASP A 85 0.19 -17.12 -1.71
CA ASP A 85 1.10 -15.97 -1.88
C ASP A 85 1.62 -15.76 -3.32
N ASP A 86 1.58 -16.80 -4.17
CA ASP A 86 2.08 -16.76 -5.55
C ASP A 86 1.02 -16.30 -6.58
N PHE A 87 -0.24 -16.10 -6.17
CA PHE A 87 -1.37 -15.69 -7.03
C PHE A 87 -2.09 -14.42 -6.54
N PRO A 88 -1.40 -13.32 -6.22
CA PRO A 88 -2.10 -12.08 -5.93
C PRO A 88 -2.70 -11.46 -7.19
N CYS A 89 -3.73 -10.63 -7.00
CA CYS A 89 -4.12 -9.65 -8.00
C CYS A 89 -3.32 -8.35 -7.78
N VAL A 90 -2.64 -7.88 -8.81
CA VAL A 90 -1.90 -6.61 -8.82
C VAL A 90 -2.47 -5.74 -9.94
N LEU A 91 -3.08 -4.62 -9.57
CA LEU A 91 -3.63 -3.63 -10.49
C LEU A 91 -2.72 -2.41 -10.49
N TRP A 92 -2.12 -2.07 -11.64
CA TRP A 92 -1.15 -0.98 -11.75
C TRP A 92 -1.51 -0.02 -12.88
N GLY A 93 -1.82 1.24 -12.55
CA GLY A 93 -2.02 2.30 -13.52
C GLY A 93 -0.73 3.01 -13.93
N SER A 94 -0.72 3.53 -15.16
CA SER A 94 0.38 4.32 -15.68
C SER A 94 0.53 5.64 -14.94
N THR A 95 1.79 6.06 -14.73
CA THR A 95 2.17 7.41 -14.30
C THR A 95 2.67 8.26 -15.48
N ARG A 96 2.66 7.70 -16.70
CA ARG A 96 3.14 8.33 -17.93
C ARG A 96 1.97 8.74 -18.82
N GLY A 97 1.96 9.99 -19.29
CA GLY A 97 0.93 10.49 -20.20
C GLY A 97 -0.42 10.76 -19.54
N GLY A 98 -0.48 10.77 -18.21
CA GLY A 98 -1.69 10.90 -17.41
C GLY A 98 -1.85 9.73 -16.45
N ARG A 99 -2.92 9.75 -15.65
CA ARG A 99 -3.29 8.66 -14.74
C ARG A 99 -4.29 7.73 -15.43
N ALA A 100 -4.26 6.45 -15.10
CA ALA A 100 -5.35 5.55 -15.38
C ALA A 100 -6.48 5.73 -14.35
N ARG A 101 -7.72 5.65 -14.81
CA ARG A 101 -8.89 5.82 -13.96
C ARG A 101 -10.01 4.86 -14.34
N ILE A 102 -10.55 4.16 -13.35
CA ILE A 102 -11.80 3.40 -13.48
C ILE A 102 -12.97 4.32 -13.11
N VAL A 103 -13.95 4.45 -14.00
CA VAL A 103 -15.13 5.30 -13.79
C VAL A 103 -16.37 4.43 -13.79
N LEU A 104 -17.06 4.37 -12.64
CA LEU A 104 -18.36 3.72 -12.55
C LEU A 104 -19.38 4.52 -13.38
N ALA A 105 -20.15 3.82 -14.20
CA ALA A 105 -21.24 4.39 -14.95
C ALA A 105 -22.26 5.10 -14.03
N ASP A 106 -22.81 6.22 -14.49
CA ASP A 106 -23.93 6.86 -13.80
C ASP A 106 -25.11 5.88 -13.67
N ASN A 107 -25.77 5.89 -12.52
CA ASN A 107 -26.90 5.00 -12.20
C ASN A 107 -26.58 3.51 -12.49
N ALA A 108 -25.37 3.06 -12.14
CA ALA A 108 -24.92 1.70 -12.35
C ALA A 108 -25.78 0.71 -11.53
N PRO A 109 -26.39 -0.33 -12.14
CA PRO A 109 -27.23 -1.28 -11.43
C PRO A 109 -26.55 -1.92 -10.21
N GLY A 110 -27.24 -1.88 -9.06
CA GLY A 110 -26.76 -2.46 -7.81
C GLY A 110 -25.86 -1.53 -6.97
N PHE A 111 -25.62 -0.29 -7.42
CA PHE A 111 -24.87 0.73 -6.66
C PHE A 111 -25.78 1.84 -6.11
N GLN A 112 -27.11 1.72 -6.25
CA GLN A 112 -28.07 2.72 -5.79
C GLN A 112 -28.52 2.56 -4.34
N ASP A 113 -28.22 1.42 -3.70
CA ASP A 113 -28.70 1.14 -2.35
C ASP A 113 -27.61 1.41 -1.27
N PRO A 114 -27.69 2.55 -0.54
CA PRO A 114 -26.75 2.84 0.54
C PRO A 114 -26.91 1.96 1.78
N ALA A 115 -27.99 1.18 1.91
CA ALA A 115 -28.14 0.19 2.98
C ALA A 115 -27.37 -1.11 2.65
N ASN A 116 -27.13 -1.38 1.36
CA ASN A 116 -26.37 -2.52 0.87
C ASN A 116 -25.22 -2.07 -0.05
N PRO A 117 -24.24 -1.31 0.47
CA PRO A 117 -23.25 -0.67 -0.36
C PRO A 117 -22.29 -1.67 -1.03
N LYS A 118 -21.87 -1.34 -2.26
CA LYS A 118 -21.17 -2.22 -3.18
C LYS A 118 -19.87 -1.57 -3.68
N PRO A 119 -18.72 -2.27 -3.62
CA PRO A 119 -17.44 -1.76 -4.13
C PRO A 119 -17.34 -1.83 -5.66
N VAL A 120 -16.69 -0.85 -6.28
CA VAL A 120 -16.30 -0.87 -7.70
C VAL A 120 -15.10 -1.79 -7.90
N ILE A 121 -14.10 -1.73 -7.02
CA ILE A 121 -12.97 -2.66 -7.01
C ILE A 121 -13.02 -3.45 -5.70
N TYR A 122 -13.09 -4.76 -5.77
CA TYR A 122 -13.18 -5.62 -4.58
C TYR A 122 -12.03 -6.62 -4.52
N PHE A 123 -11.07 -6.36 -3.64
CA PHE A 123 -10.05 -7.33 -3.27
C PHE A 123 -10.62 -8.31 -2.25
N ILE A 124 -10.70 -9.57 -2.63
CA ILE A 124 -11.23 -10.65 -1.80
C ILE A 124 -10.41 -11.92 -2.00
N SER A 125 -10.61 -12.88 -1.11
CA SER A 125 -10.09 -14.22 -1.27
C SER A 125 -11.22 -15.22 -1.12
N PHE A 126 -11.36 -16.09 -2.12
CA PHE A 126 -12.30 -17.20 -2.07
C PHE A 126 -11.57 -18.54 -1.85
N ARG A 127 -12.25 -19.48 -1.20
CA ARG A 127 -11.89 -20.89 -1.18
C ARG A 127 -12.28 -21.55 -2.50
N GLN A 128 -11.79 -22.77 -2.74
CA GLN A 128 -12.12 -23.55 -3.94
C GLN A 128 -13.62 -23.83 -4.08
N ASP A 129 -14.35 -23.94 -2.96
CA ASP A 129 -15.80 -24.13 -2.92
C ASP A 129 -16.61 -22.83 -3.18
N GLY A 130 -15.94 -21.71 -3.49
CA GLY A 130 -16.55 -20.42 -3.73
C GLY A 130 -16.95 -19.64 -2.47
N THR A 131 -16.71 -20.18 -1.27
CA THR A 131 -16.96 -19.46 -0.02
C THR A 131 -15.88 -18.42 0.27
N VAL A 132 -16.27 -17.34 0.94
CA VAL A 132 -15.36 -16.25 1.32
C VAL A 132 -14.38 -16.75 2.36
N ASP A 133 -13.10 -16.53 2.10
CA ASP A 133 -12.04 -16.90 3.01
C ASP A 133 -11.73 -15.79 4.02
N ASN A 134 -10.96 -16.14 5.06
CA ASN A 134 -10.51 -15.19 6.06
C ASN A 134 -9.55 -14.18 5.40
N PRO A 135 -9.77 -12.86 5.54
CA PRO A 135 -8.89 -11.87 4.93
C PRO A 135 -7.45 -11.90 5.46
N ASN A 136 -7.15 -12.60 6.55
CA ASN A 136 -5.79 -12.81 7.04
C ASN A 136 -4.90 -13.66 6.12
N ILE A 137 -5.48 -14.36 5.13
CA ILE A 137 -4.72 -15.07 4.09
C ILE A 137 -4.65 -14.32 2.76
N SER A 138 -5.12 -13.06 2.74
CA SER A 138 -5.14 -12.23 1.53
C SER A 138 -3.80 -11.50 1.35
N PHE A 139 -2.81 -12.17 0.78
CA PHE A 139 -1.43 -11.70 0.74
C PHE A 139 -1.06 -11.04 -0.59
N SER A 140 -0.25 -9.99 -0.51
CA SER A 140 0.40 -9.37 -1.68
C SER A 140 -0.55 -8.85 -2.76
N GLN A 141 -1.82 -8.61 -2.42
CA GLN A 141 -2.80 -8.00 -3.32
C GLN A 141 -2.57 -6.49 -3.37
N MET A 142 -2.50 -5.90 -4.56
CA MET A 142 -2.02 -4.52 -4.70
C MET A 142 -2.89 -3.72 -5.67
N ILE A 143 -3.13 -2.44 -5.34
CA ILE A 143 -3.59 -1.42 -6.27
C ILE A 143 -2.63 -0.22 -6.22
N ILE A 144 -2.09 0.16 -7.38
CA ILE A 144 -1.02 1.15 -7.50
C ILE A 144 -1.34 2.14 -8.62
N SER A 145 -1.29 3.45 -8.35
CA SER A 145 -1.41 4.52 -9.36
C SER A 145 -2.65 4.41 -10.25
N LEU A 146 -3.78 3.95 -9.70
CA LEU A 146 -5.04 3.73 -10.40
C LEU A 146 -6.18 4.43 -9.66
N ASP A 147 -6.75 5.47 -10.28
CA ASP A 147 -7.82 6.26 -9.67
C ASP A 147 -9.21 5.64 -9.87
N VAL A 148 -10.17 6.03 -9.03
CA VAL A 148 -11.57 5.59 -9.13
C VAL A 148 -12.52 6.78 -9.05
N GLU A 149 -13.50 6.86 -9.95
CA GLU A 149 -14.64 7.77 -9.83
C GLU A 149 -15.95 6.99 -9.77
N LEU A 150 -16.84 7.39 -8.85
CA LEU A 150 -18.05 6.62 -8.55
C LEU A 150 -19.30 7.03 -9.36
N GLY A 151 -19.13 7.89 -10.37
CA GLY A 151 -20.24 8.37 -11.19
C GLY A 151 -21.33 9.09 -10.38
N ARG A 152 -22.43 9.44 -11.04
CA ARG A 152 -23.59 10.08 -10.42
C ARG A 152 -24.67 9.06 -10.11
N ALA A 153 -25.54 9.40 -9.15
CA ALA A 153 -26.70 8.59 -8.75
C ALA A 153 -26.33 7.16 -8.28
N ASN A 154 -25.15 7.00 -7.68
CA ASN A 154 -24.67 5.74 -7.11
C ASN A 154 -24.43 5.86 -5.58
N PRO A 155 -25.46 6.20 -4.77
CA PRO A 155 -25.29 6.47 -3.34
C PRO A 155 -24.84 5.25 -2.51
N GLY A 156 -24.94 4.04 -3.04
CA GLY A 156 -24.40 2.81 -2.46
C GLY A 156 -22.98 2.46 -2.90
N ALA A 157 -22.35 3.24 -3.78
CA ALA A 157 -21.03 2.91 -4.29
C ALA A 157 -19.90 3.12 -3.26
N ILE A 158 -19.03 2.13 -3.21
CA ILE A 158 -17.72 2.20 -2.56
C ILE A 158 -16.67 2.17 -3.66
N GLY A 159 -15.61 2.99 -3.60
CA GLY A 159 -14.55 2.95 -4.61
C GLY A 159 -13.75 1.66 -4.57
N VAL A 160 -13.02 1.46 -3.48
CA VAL A 160 -12.18 0.27 -3.30
C VAL A 160 -12.54 -0.41 -1.99
N ASP A 161 -12.79 -1.71 -2.04
CA ASP A 161 -12.71 -2.56 -0.86
C ASP A 161 -11.42 -3.37 -0.86
N HIS A 162 -10.56 -3.10 0.12
CA HIS A 162 -9.27 -3.78 0.22
C HIS A 162 -8.86 -4.08 1.66
N GLN A 163 -9.28 -5.27 2.12
CA GLN A 163 -8.91 -5.82 3.43
C GLN A 163 -7.80 -6.90 3.28
N GLY A 164 -6.60 -6.49 2.88
CA GLY A 164 -5.44 -7.38 2.65
C GLY A 164 -4.48 -7.52 3.84
N ALA A 165 -3.82 -8.68 3.95
CA ALA A 165 -2.77 -9.01 4.92
C ALA A 165 -1.35 -8.71 4.38
N GLN A 166 -0.31 -9.42 4.85
CA GLN A 166 1.10 -9.17 4.55
C GLN A 166 1.39 -8.89 3.07
N GLY A 167 2.09 -7.79 2.80
CA GLY A 167 2.50 -7.37 1.46
C GLY A 167 1.38 -6.79 0.59
N SER A 168 0.14 -6.74 1.07
CA SER A 168 -0.97 -6.10 0.36
C SER A 168 -0.96 -4.59 0.57
N VAL A 169 -1.26 -3.83 -0.48
CA VAL A 169 -1.20 -2.35 -0.44
C VAL A 169 -2.22 -1.63 -1.33
N ALA A 170 -2.54 -0.39 -0.94
CA ALA A 170 -3.04 0.64 -1.84
C ALA A 170 -2.08 1.83 -1.85
N GLU A 171 -1.59 2.20 -3.03
CA GLU A 171 -0.49 3.16 -3.17
C GLU A 171 -0.73 4.17 -4.29
N ASP A 172 -0.74 5.47 -3.97
CA ASP A 172 -1.02 6.53 -4.95
C ASP A 172 -2.38 6.28 -5.63
N VAL A 173 -3.45 6.18 -4.82
CA VAL A 173 -4.81 5.86 -5.27
C VAL A 173 -5.78 6.94 -4.80
N HIS A 174 -6.46 7.58 -5.75
CA HIS A 174 -7.39 8.66 -5.46
C HIS A 174 -8.82 8.29 -5.87
N VAL A 175 -9.77 8.54 -4.97
CA VAL A 175 -11.19 8.23 -5.19
C VAL A 175 -12.03 9.51 -5.16
N ASN A 176 -12.80 9.75 -6.22
CA ASN A 176 -13.90 10.71 -6.18
C ASN A 176 -15.20 9.98 -5.85
N ALA A 177 -15.66 10.16 -4.62
CA ALA A 177 -16.84 9.54 -4.04
C ALA A 177 -18.01 10.53 -3.85
N GLU A 178 -18.01 11.67 -4.55
CA GLU A 178 -19.11 12.65 -4.45
C GLU A 178 -20.48 12.01 -4.66
N GLY A 179 -21.38 12.19 -3.68
CA GLY A 179 -22.73 11.57 -3.68
C GLY A 179 -22.78 10.06 -3.42
N ALA A 180 -21.64 9.39 -3.21
CA ALA A 180 -21.53 7.95 -3.00
C ALA A 180 -21.40 7.55 -1.51
N PHE A 181 -21.32 6.24 -1.24
CA PHE A 181 -21.22 5.72 0.12
C PHE A 181 -19.84 5.99 0.74
N ALA A 182 -18.77 5.47 0.13
CA ALA A 182 -17.42 5.66 0.66
C ALA A 182 -16.32 5.65 -0.41
N GLY A 183 -15.20 6.32 -0.13
CA GLY A 183 -14.01 6.16 -0.95
C GLY A 183 -13.40 4.76 -0.81
N PHE A 184 -13.08 4.39 0.42
CA PHE A 184 -12.56 3.06 0.76
C PHE A 184 -13.42 2.37 1.82
N ARG A 185 -13.63 1.07 1.64
CA ARG A 185 -14.04 0.13 2.68
C ARG A 185 -12.86 -0.80 2.94
N GLY A 186 -12.59 -1.16 4.19
CA GLY A 186 -11.44 -2.04 4.42
C GLY A 186 -10.11 -1.30 4.22
N VAL A 187 -9.11 -1.66 5.03
CA VAL A 187 -7.73 -1.27 4.76
C VAL A 187 -6.80 -2.44 5.08
N CYS A 188 -5.63 -2.41 4.44
CA CYS A 188 -4.58 -3.38 4.65
C CYS A 188 -3.94 -3.25 6.03
N GLY A 189 -3.51 -4.39 6.57
CA GLY A 189 -2.89 -4.54 7.88
C GLY A 189 -2.20 -5.89 7.97
N SER A 190 -1.86 -6.35 9.17
CA SER A 190 -1.09 -7.58 9.40
C SER A 190 0.17 -7.63 8.51
N GLY A 191 0.87 -6.49 8.39
CA GLY A 191 2.03 -6.29 7.53
C GLY A 191 1.76 -5.60 6.19
N GLY A 192 0.50 -5.37 5.80
CA GLY A 192 0.13 -4.50 4.68
C GLY A 192 -0.09 -3.04 5.10
N SER A 193 -0.19 -2.12 4.13
CA SER A 193 -0.28 -0.68 4.37
C SER A 193 -0.96 0.07 3.23
N PHE A 194 -1.50 1.26 3.53
CA PHE A 194 -1.92 2.21 2.50
C PHE A 194 -0.97 3.41 2.52
N SER A 195 -0.68 3.99 1.36
CA SER A 195 0.16 5.17 1.26
C SER A 195 -0.30 6.08 0.13
N HIS A 196 -0.27 7.39 0.34
CA HIS A 196 -0.59 8.37 -0.71
C HIS A 196 -2.01 8.19 -1.28
N ILE A 197 -2.99 8.04 -0.40
CA ILE A 197 -4.38 7.90 -0.82
C ILE A 197 -5.19 9.16 -0.54
N SER A 198 -6.18 9.42 -1.39
CA SER A 198 -7.14 10.49 -1.12
C SER A 198 -8.57 10.15 -1.48
N VAL A 199 -9.50 10.78 -0.76
CA VAL A 199 -10.94 10.70 -1.08
C VAL A 199 -11.55 12.09 -1.08
N ARG A 200 -12.21 12.43 -2.19
CA ARG A 200 -13.07 13.60 -2.29
C ARG A 200 -14.54 13.15 -2.24
N GLY A 201 -15.34 13.76 -1.36
CA GLY A 201 -16.76 13.45 -1.23
C GLY A 201 -17.04 12.12 -0.49
N GLY A 202 -18.29 11.67 -0.60
CA GLY A 202 -18.79 10.43 0.01
C GLY A 202 -19.43 10.66 1.38
N ARG A 203 -20.28 9.72 1.82
CA ARG A 203 -20.71 9.70 3.23
C ARG A 203 -19.51 9.50 4.15
N TYR A 204 -18.60 8.63 3.69
CA TYR A 204 -17.36 8.28 4.39
C TYR A 204 -16.13 8.41 3.48
N GLY A 205 -15.01 8.84 4.04
CA GLY A 205 -13.72 8.79 3.37
C GLY A 205 -13.21 7.37 3.46
N LEU A 206 -13.01 6.94 4.71
CA LEU A 206 -12.71 5.56 5.09
C LEU A 206 -13.85 4.99 5.92
N TYR A 207 -14.45 3.90 5.45
CA TYR A 207 -15.44 3.12 6.18
C TYR A 207 -14.81 1.81 6.68
N LEU A 208 -14.40 1.80 7.94
CA LEU A 208 -13.66 0.70 8.58
C LEU A 208 -14.49 0.05 9.69
N ALA A 209 -15.80 -0.14 9.44
CA ALA A 209 -16.75 -0.72 10.37
C ALA A 209 -17.54 -1.86 9.72
N GLY A 210 -16.85 -2.98 9.49
CA GLY A 210 -17.37 -4.29 9.03
C GLY A 210 -18.67 -4.28 8.21
N LEU A 211 -18.57 -4.40 6.88
CA LEU A 211 -19.71 -4.56 5.97
C LEU A 211 -19.46 -5.67 4.94
N GLY A 212 -20.51 -6.03 4.20
CA GLY A 212 -20.44 -7.00 3.11
C GLY A 212 -20.07 -8.41 3.58
N LEU A 213 -19.41 -9.15 2.69
CA LEU A 213 -19.06 -10.56 2.91
C LEU A 213 -18.05 -10.77 4.05
N GLN A 214 -17.27 -9.74 4.40
CA GLN A 214 -16.23 -9.78 5.44
C GLN A 214 -16.63 -9.00 6.70
N LYS A 215 -17.92 -8.71 6.91
CA LYS A 215 -18.43 -7.93 8.05
C LYS A 215 -17.96 -8.40 9.43
N ALA A 216 -17.65 -9.69 9.59
CA ALA A 216 -17.14 -10.26 10.83
C ALA A 216 -15.73 -9.75 11.21
N PHE A 217 -14.96 -9.23 10.25
CA PHE A 217 -13.57 -8.81 10.42
C PHE A 217 -13.39 -7.30 10.60
N SER A 218 -14.40 -6.63 11.18
CA SER A 218 -14.31 -5.22 11.65
C SER A 218 -13.84 -4.18 10.63
N GLY A 219 -13.88 -4.48 9.33
CA GLY A 219 -13.52 -3.54 8.27
C GLY A 219 -12.03 -3.18 8.17
N SER A 220 -11.12 -4.00 8.73
CA SER A 220 -9.67 -3.90 8.45
C SER A 220 -8.93 -5.19 8.81
N GLN A 221 -7.75 -5.41 8.22
CA GLN A 221 -6.79 -6.34 8.84
C GLN A 221 -6.19 -5.71 10.11
N PRO A 222 -5.63 -6.52 11.05
CA PRO A 222 -5.05 -6.03 12.29
C PRO A 222 -3.99 -4.94 12.10
N SER A 223 -4.02 -3.90 12.92
CA SER A 223 -2.97 -2.87 12.98
C SER A 223 -2.67 -2.17 11.64
N PRO A 224 -3.69 -1.61 10.95
CA PRO A 224 -3.46 -0.94 9.67
C PRO A 224 -2.68 0.36 9.84
N ILE A 225 -1.79 0.64 8.89
CA ILE A 225 -1.07 1.91 8.80
C ILE A 225 -1.39 2.61 7.48
N ILE A 226 -1.63 3.92 7.55
CA ILE A 226 -1.89 4.78 6.40
C ILE A 226 -0.94 5.98 6.46
N SER A 227 -0.08 6.10 5.45
CA SER A 227 0.80 7.27 5.29
C SER A 227 0.21 8.23 4.24
N TYR A 228 0.29 9.53 4.51
CA TYR A 228 -0.11 10.60 3.60
C TYR A 228 -1.55 10.46 3.06
N LEU A 229 -2.51 10.45 3.98
CA LEU A 229 -3.94 10.41 3.69
C LEU A 229 -4.50 11.82 3.44
N THR A 230 -5.37 11.99 2.45
CA THR A 230 -6.15 13.24 2.29
C THR A 230 -7.64 12.94 2.15
N LEU A 231 -8.47 13.44 3.06
CA LEU A 231 -9.93 13.27 3.05
C LEU A 231 -10.61 14.62 3.01
N VAL A 232 -11.42 14.89 1.99
CA VAL A 232 -12.09 16.18 1.82
C VAL A 232 -13.56 15.99 1.47
N GLY A 233 -14.44 16.70 2.17
CA GLY A 233 -15.84 16.87 1.76
C GLY A 233 -16.76 15.68 2.07
N GLN A 234 -16.44 14.88 3.08
CA GLN A 234 -17.35 13.83 3.56
C GLN A 234 -18.57 14.42 4.26
N THR A 235 -19.70 13.72 4.22
CA THR A 235 -20.98 14.22 4.78
C THR A 235 -21.36 13.64 6.14
N GLU A 236 -20.86 12.46 6.53
CA GLU A 236 -21.20 11.83 7.82
C GLU A 236 -20.01 11.63 8.76
N ALA A 237 -18.92 11.04 8.27
CA ALA A 237 -17.64 10.99 8.97
C ALA A 237 -16.51 10.94 7.95
N SER A 238 -15.41 11.63 8.21
CA SER A 238 -14.22 11.43 7.39
C SER A 238 -13.70 9.99 7.55
N ILE A 239 -13.69 9.49 8.79
CA ILE A 239 -13.35 8.10 9.10
C ILE A 239 -14.36 7.55 10.10
N LEU A 240 -14.96 6.40 9.79
CA LEU A 240 -15.62 5.54 10.77
C LEU A 240 -14.73 4.33 11.02
N SER A 241 -14.29 4.12 12.26
CA SER A 241 -13.31 3.10 12.60
C SER A 241 -13.79 2.14 13.67
N ALA A 242 -13.79 0.85 13.33
CA ALA A 242 -13.97 -0.27 14.25
C ALA A 242 -12.77 -1.24 14.20
N THR A 243 -11.62 -0.80 13.70
CA THR A 243 -10.48 -1.64 13.28
C THR A 243 -10.05 -2.67 14.33
N ARG A 244 -9.59 -3.83 13.88
CA ARG A 244 -8.84 -4.75 14.74
C ARG A 244 -7.41 -4.21 14.89
N GLY A 245 -6.87 -4.14 16.10
CA GLY A 245 -5.57 -3.48 16.33
C GLY A 245 -5.63 -1.96 16.12
N PRO A 246 -4.51 -1.26 16.38
CA PRO A 246 -4.45 0.19 16.25
C PRO A 246 -4.50 0.65 14.79
N LEU A 247 -5.35 1.63 14.50
CA LEU A 247 -5.29 2.38 13.23
C LEU A 247 -4.24 3.47 13.37
N THR A 248 -3.18 3.43 12.57
CA THR A 248 -2.13 4.45 12.60
C THR A 248 -2.18 5.32 11.34
N LEU A 249 -2.32 6.62 11.53
CA LEU A 249 -2.31 7.63 10.49
C LEU A 249 -1.08 8.51 10.65
N VAL A 250 -0.31 8.70 9.59
CA VAL A 250 0.87 9.56 9.58
C VAL A 250 0.77 10.53 8.40
N GLY A 251 0.93 11.83 8.64
CA GLY A 251 0.82 12.83 7.57
C GLY A 251 -0.59 13.02 7.00
N ALA A 252 -1.64 12.77 7.80
CA ALA A 252 -3.03 12.86 7.34
C ALA A 252 -3.50 14.32 7.25
N LEU A 253 -4.32 14.62 6.24
CA LEU A 253 -5.15 15.82 6.15
C LEU A 253 -6.61 15.41 6.09
N ILE A 254 -7.40 15.88 7.05
CA ILE A 254 -8.84 15.62 7.12
C ILE A 254 -9.57 16.95 7.11
N GLU A 255 -10.34 17.21 6.05
CA GLU A 255 -11.23 18.36 5.92
C GLU A 255 -12.68 17.90 5.82
N GLY A 256 -13.34 17.77 6.96
CA GLY A 256 -14.66 17.15 7.01
C GLY A 256 -15.22 17.02 8.43
N PRO A 257 -16.23 16.16 8.63
CA PRO A 257 -16.96 16.00 9.89
C PRO A 257 -16.17 15.34 11.03
N GLY A 258 -14.92 14.91 10.77
CA GLY A 258 -14.04 14.32 11.77
C GLY A 258 -14.09 12.79 11.81
N ILE A 259 -13.60 12.21 12.90
CA ILE A 259 -13.38 10.77 13.08
C ILE A 259 -14.33 10.22 14.15
N ARG A 260 -15.00 9.11 13.83
CA ARG A 260 -15.84 8.33 14.76
C ARG A 260 -15.19 6.97 15.02
N LEU A 261 -15.03 6.64 16.30
CA LEU A 261 -14.45 5.40 16.78
C LEU A 261 -15.56 4.54 17.40
N GLU A 262 -15.93 3.43 16.75
CA GLU A 262 -16.83 2.45 17.34
C GLU A 262 -16.19 1.79 18.55
N GLY A 263 -16.98 1.27 19.49
CA GLY A 263 -16.43 0.65 20.70
C GLY A 263 -15.49 -0.53 20.41
N ALA A 264 -14.42 -0.64 21.19
CA ALA A 264 -13.60 -1.84 21.23
C ALA A 264 -14.45 -3.04 21.69
N ARG A 265 -14.53 -4.09 20.88
CA ARG A 265 -15.23 -5.34 21.24
C ARG A 265 -14.29 -6.35 21.89
N ASN A 266 -12.99 -6.22 21.63
CA ASN A 266 -11.95 -7.09 22.12
C ASN A 266 -10.78 -6.31 22.74
N PRO A 267 -10.00 -6.91 23.66
CA PRO A 267 -8.79 -6.31 24.23
C PRO A 267 -7.74 -5.85 23.22
N PHE A 268 -7.73 -6.42 22.02
CA PHE A 268 -6.79 -6.09 20.95
C PHE A 268 -7.36 -5.09 19.93
N ASP A 269 -8.57 -4.56 20.13
CA ASP A 269 -9.14 -3.49 19.31
C ASP A 269 -8.50 -2.18 19.75
N GLY A 270 -7.33 -1.91 19.17
CA GLY A 270 -6.38 -0.90 19.65
C GLY A 270 -6.74 0.55 19.32
N ALA A 271 -5.77 1.42 19.58
CA ALA A 271 -5.92 2.86 19.52
C ALA A 271 -6.08 3.43 18.10
N LEU A 272 -6.67 4.61 17.99
CA LEU A 272 -6.32 5.51 16.90
C LEU A 272 -4.99 6.20 17.25
N ASN A 273 -3.99 6.07 16.40
CA ASN A 273 -2.75 6.83 16.47
C ASN A 273 -2.72 7.84 15.32
N MET A 274 -2.46 9.12 15.61
CA MET A 274 -2.25 10.14 14.59
C MET A 274 -0.93 10.88 14.84
N VAL A 275 -0.08 10.94 13.82
CA VAL A 275 1.22 11.61 13.87
C VAL A 275 1.33 12.60 12.71
N ASP A 276 1.89 13.79 12.96
CA ASP A 276 2.14 14.84 11.96
C ASP A 276 0.93 15.13 11.06
N SER A 277 -0.24 15.27 11.68
CA SER A 277 -1.53 15.30 10.98
C SER A 277 -2.30 16.59 11.18
N VAL A 278 -3.22 16.88 10.28
CA VAL A 278 -4.05 18.09 10.26
C VAL A 278 -5.52 17.69 10.15
N ILE A 279 -6.36 18.24 11.04
CA ILE A 279 -7.81 18.12 10.97
C ILE A 279 -8.42 19.53 10.86
N ARG A 280 -9.06 19.84 9.73
CA ARG A 280 -9.90 21.03 9.56
C ARG A 280 -11.36 20.61 9.68
N LEU A 281 -11.94 20.84 10.85
CA LEU A 281 -13.28 20.36 11.15
C LEU A 281 -14.35 21.15 10.38
N ARG A 282 -15.32 20.45 9.79
CA ARG A 282 -16.46 21.02 9.05
C ARG A 282 -17.76 20.41 9.57
N GLY A 283 -18.70 21.24 10.00
CA GLY A 283 -20.06 20.80 10.35
C GLY A 283 -20.20 19.93 11.61
N SER A 284 -19.16 19.84 12.45
CA SER A 284 -19.16 19.11 13.73
C SER A 284 -18.56 19.97 14.84
N ALA A 285 -18.89 19.66 16.09
CA ALA A 285 -18.24 20.26 17.27
C ALA A 285 -17.00 19.46 17.75
N ARG A 286 -16.87 18.21 17.31
CA ARG A 286 -15.88 17.23 17.79
C ARG A 286 -15.03 16.72 16.64
N ALA A 287 -13.71 16.80 16.76
CA ALA A 287 -12.80 16.27 15.74
C ALA A 287 -12.65 14.74 15.83
N ILE A 288 -12.53 14.21 17.04
CA ILE A 288 -12.41 12.77 17.31
C ILE A 288 -13.40 12.40 18.42
N SER A 289 -14.18 11.35 18.22
CA SER A 289 -15.12 10.87 19.25
C SER A 289 -15.27 9.35 19.24
N GLY A 290 -15.53 8.78 20.41
CA GLY A 290 -15.91 7.38 20.52
C GLY A 290 -15.29 6.64 21.72
N ASN A 291 -15.29 5.32 21.63
CA ASN A 291 -14.94 4.44 22.75
C ASN A 291 -13.73 3.55 22.42
N ARG A 292 -12.60 4.21 22.16
CA ARG A 292 -11.30 3.57 21.93
C ARG A 292 -10.17 4.44 22.46
N PRO A 293 -9.00 3.85 22.77
CA PRO A 293 -7.82 4.63 23.07
C PRO A 293 -7.44 5.53 21.88
N VAL A 294 -6.89 6.71 22.17
CA VAL A 294 -6.41 7.67 21.17
C VAL A 294 -5.04 8.17 21.60
N TYR A 295 -4.11 8.19 20.64
CA TYR A 295 -2.81 8.83 20.76
C TYR A 295 -2.62 9.84 19.63
N LEU A 296 -2.25 11.07 19.97
CA LEU A 296 -1.94 12.13 19.02
C LEU A 296 -0.52 12.63 19.30
N ASN A 297 0.27 12.81 18.25
CA ASN A 297 1.59 13.41 18.34
C ASN A 297 1.77 14.42 17.20
N ASN A 298 2.04 15.67 17.54
CA ASN A 298 2.18 16.75 16.58
C ASN A 298 0.97 16.87 15.62
N VAL A 299 -0.21 17.13 16.18
CA VAL A 299 -1.47 17.20 15.42
C VAL A 299 -2.06 18.61 15.49
N TYR A 300 -2.38 19.19 14.34
CA TYR A 300 -3.04 20.50 14.24
C TYR A 300 -4.53 20.32 13.99
N VAL A 301 -5.36 20.98 14.79
CA VAL A 301 -6.82 20.91 14.68
C VAL A 301 -7.40 22.31 14.53
N GLU A 302 -8.17 22.53 13.47
CA GLU A 302 -8.87 23.79 13.20
C GLU A 302 -10.37 23.64 13.49
N ASN A 303 -10.94 24.63 14.18
CA ASN A 303 -12.39 24.78 14.40
C ASN A 303 -13.07 23.62 15.14
N ALA A 304 -12.39 23.00 16.10
CA ALA A 304 -12.96 21.96 16.97
C ALA A 304 -13.09 22.44 18.42
N ARG A 305 -14.32 22.59 18.93
CA ARG A 305 -14.55 22.91 20.36
C ARG A 305 -14.01 21.79 21.27
N GLU A 306 -14.16 20.55 20.83
CA GLU A 306 -13.60 19.37 21.47
C GLU A 306 -12.72 18.65 20.44
N ILE A 307 -11.41 18.59 20.68
CA ILE A 307 -10.49 17.85 19.81
C ILE A 307 -10.76 16.35 19.95
N ALA A 308 -10.85 15.87 21.19
CA ALA A 308 -11.13 14.48 21.49
C ALA A 308 -12.21 14.36 22.58
N ARG A 309 -13.24 13.56 22.29
CA ARG A 309 -14.28 13.15 23.23
C ARG A 309 -14.29 11.63 23.32
N ILE A 310 -13.49 11.10 24.24
CA ILE A 310 -13.36 9.67 24.47
C ILE A 310 -14.19 9.29 25.68
N ASP A 311 -14.99 8.22 25.58
CA ASP A 311 -15.83 7.74 26.68
C ASP A 311 -14.99 7.55 27.95
N ASN A 312 -15.54 7.88 29.13
CA ASN A 312 -14.85 7.79 30.43
C ASN A 312 -13.54 8.59 30.58
N ALA A 313 -13.18 9.45 29.62
CA ALA A 313 -12.05 10.35 29.72
C ALA A 313 -12.52 11.82 29.72
N PRO A 314 -11.85 12.73 30.46
CA PRO A 314 -12.04 14.16 30.29
C PRO A 314 -11.88 14.59 28.81
N PRO A 315 -12.74 15.48 28.28
CA PRO A 315 -12.61 15.94 26.90
C PRO A 315 -11.34 16.79 26.72
N LEU A 316 -10.61 16.56 25.62
CA LEU A 316 -9.56 17.49 25.18
C LEU A 316 -10.23 18.69 24.53
N SER A 317 -10.22 19.82 25.24
CA SER A 317 -10.79 21.07 24.74
C SER A 317 -9.94 21.65 23.60
N GLY A 318 -10.61 22.23 22.61
CA GLY A 318 -9.99 22.99 21.53
C GLY A 318 -10.66 24.36 21.37
N ARG A 319 -10.68 24.87 20.14
CA ARG A 319 -11.28 26.17 19.80
C ARG A 319 -12.41 26.01 18.80
N ALA A 320 -13.54 26.65 19.09
CA ALA A 320 -14.66 26.70 18.15
C ALA A 320 -14.31 27.44 16.84
N LYS A 321 -13.35 28.38 16.89
CA LYS A 321 -12.77 29.06 15.74
C LYS A 321 -11.25 29.16 15.90
N GLY A 322 -10.51 28.86 14.84
CA GLY A 322 -9.05 28.93 14.81
C GLY A 322 -8.37 27.60 15.16
N TRP A 323 -7.05 27.67 15.35
CA TRP A 323 -6.17 26.51 15.44
C TRP A 323 -5.84 26.12 16.88
N THR A 324 -5.69 24.82 17.11
CA THR A 324 -5.06 24.24 18.30
C THR A 324 -3.99 23.26 17.86
N HIS A 325 -2.78 23.39 18.41
CA HIS A 325 -1.69 22.44 18.22
C HIS A 325 -1.65 21.49 19.41
N VAL A 326 -1.79 20.19 19.14
CA VAL A 326 -1.58 19.12 20.10
C VAL A 326 -0.16 18.61 19.92
N ILE A 327 0.72 18.91 20.88
CA ILE A 327 2.09 18.38 20.88
C ILE A 327 2.02 16.87 21.15
N GLU A 328 1.33 16.49 22.22
CA GLU A 328 1.14 15.09 22.58
C GLU A 328 -0.19 14.92 23.33
N TYR A 329 -0.92 13.85 23.03
CA TYR A 329 -2.13 13.49 23.76
C TYR A 329 -2.28 11.97 23.82
N ALA A 330 -2.68 11.47 24.97
CA ALA A 330 -3.07 10.07 25.14
C ALA A 330 -4.30 10.00 26.05
N ALA A 331 -5.35 9.31 25.59
CA ALA A 331 -6.50 9.00 26.41
C ALA A 331 -6.99 7.58 26.13
N SER A 332 -7.63 6.99 27.14
CA SER A 332 -8.21 5.66 27.05
C SER A 332 -9.59 5.65 27.72
N PRO A 333 -10.58 4.92 27.16
CA PRO A 333 -11.89 4.79 27.77
C PRO A 333 -11.95 3.74 28.89
N SER A 334 -10.85 3.02 29.13
CA SER A 334 -10.78 1.92 30.08
C SER A 334 -9.41 1.81 30.74
N GLN A 335 -9.40 1.47 32.03
CA GLN A 335 -8.18 1.19 32.78
C GLN A 335 -7.46 -0.10 32.32
N LEU A 336 -8.12 -0.93 31.49
CA LEU A 336 -7.49 -2.07 30.81
C LEU A 336 -6.41 -1.64 29.81
N TYR A 337 -6.49 -0.41 29.29
CA TYR A 337 -5.49 0.18 28.41
C TYR A 337 -4.87 1.38 29.11
N PRO A 338 -4.01 1.14 30.11
CA PRO A 338 -3.37 2.21 30.86
C PRO A 338 -2.42 3.02 29.97
N ILE A 339 -2.30 4.30 30.30
CA ILE A 339 -1.29 5.18 29.70
C ILE A 339 0.01 4.98 30.46
N TRP A 340 1.11 4.76 29.72
CA TRP A 340 2.45 4.62 30.28
C TRP A 340 3.32 5.76 29.79
N VAL A 341 3.98 6.44 30.72
CA VAL A 341 4.95 7.50 30.43
C VAL A 341 6.23 7.17 31.18
N ASN A 342 7.34 6.97 30.46
CA ASN A 342 8.66 6.65 31.04
C ASN A 342 8.63 5.49 32.05
N GLY A 343 7.88 4.42 31.74
CA GLY A 343 7.76 3.24 32.60
C GLY A 343 6.78 3.37 33.78
N ALA A 344 6.12 4.52 33.95
CA ALA A 344 5.12 4.74 34.99
C ALA A 344 3.69 4.77 34.43
N LYS A 345 2.77 4.04 35.08
CA LYS A 345 1.34 4.04 34.74
C LYS A 345 0.67 5.34 35.20
N ARG A 346 -0.19 5.91 34.37
CA ARG A 346 -1.04 7.06 34.68
C ARG A 346 -2.53 6.71 34.67
N SER A 347 -3.30 7.35 35.54
CA SER A 347 -4.77 7.26 35.59
C SER A 347 -5.45 8.34 34.75
N GLU A 348 -4.81 9.50 34.60
CA GLU A 348 -5.32 10.64 33.85
C GLU A 348 -4.79 10.66 32.40
N PRO A 349 -5.53 11.24 31.45
CA PRO A 349 -5.02 11.51 30.12
C PRO A 349 -3.73 12.34 30.12
N LEU A 350 -2.88 12.10 29.13
CA LEU A 350 -1.81 13.02 28.75
C LEU A 350 -2.39 14.07 27.81
N ALA A 351 -2.11 15.34 28.06
CA ALA A 351 -2.48 16.44 27.17
C ALA A 351 -1.43 17.54 27.25
N GLU A 352 -0.69 17.73 26.16
CA GLU A 352 0.27 18.81 25.96
C GLU A 352 -0.13 19.59 24.71
N LEU A 353 -0.36 20.89 24.90
CA LEU A 353 -0.75 21.81 23.83
C LEU A 353 0.40 22.76 23.51
N GLY A 354 0.62 22.98 22.22
CA GLY A 354 1.63 23.89 21.70
C GLY A 354 1.11 25.30 21.45
N PRO A 355 1.93 26.16 20.83
CA PRO A 355 1.54 27.52 20.48
C PRO A 355 0.33 27.54 19.54
N GLU A 356 -0.45 28.61 19.63
CA GLU A 356 -1.54 28.85 18.71
C GLU A 356 -1.02 29.19 17.31
N GLY A 357 -1.69 28.65 16.29
CA GLY A 357 -1.39 28.98 14.90
C GLY A 357 -1.64 27.81 13.96
N PRO A 358 -1.68 28.09 12.64
CA PRO A 358 -1.73 27.03 11.65
C PRO A 358 -0.46 26.17 11.72
N PRO A 359 -0.50 24.93 11.19
CA PRO A 359 0.72 24.16 10.97
C PRO A 359 1.70 24.95 10.09
N PRO A 360 3.02 24.72 10.23
CA PRO A 360 4.02 25.23 9.31
C PRO A 360 3.65 24.93 7.84
N GLU A 361 4.15 25.74 6.92
CA GLU A 361 4.12 25.41 5.50
C GLU A 361 4.85 24.07 5.27
N ASP A 362 4.41 23.28 4.29
CA ASP A 362 4.97 21.95 4.01
C ASP A 362 4.97 20.95 5.19
N PHE A 363 4.15 21.16 6.23
CA PHE A 363 4.12 20.32 7.44
C PHE A 363 4.08 18.80 7.18
N ARG A 364 3.35 18.37 6.14
CA ARG A 364 3.18 16.95 5.80
C ARG A 364 4.19 16.45 4.76
N ARG A 365 5.09 17.29 4.26
CA ARG A 365 5.99 17.00 3.14
C ARG A 365 6.95 15.84 3.43
N ALA A 366 7.35 15.65 4.69
CA ALA A 366 8.15 14.49 5.11
C ALA A 366 7.47 13.15 4.74
N HIS A 367 6.13 13.12 4.77
CA HIS A 367 5.32 11.95 4.46
C HIS A 367 4.93 11.88 2.97
N GLN A 368 5.21 12.92 2.19
CA GLN A 368 4.92 12.99 0.77
C GLN A 368 6.02 12.31 -0.06
N TRP A 369 5.63 11.51 -1.06
CA TRP A 369 6.46 11.07 -2.17
C TRP A 369 6.70 12.24 -3.12
N GLU A 370 7.96 12.58 -3.33
CA GLU A 370 8.33 13.73 -4.16
C GLU A 370 8.17 13.44 -5.66
N GLU A 371 8.38 12.18 -6.07
CA GLU A 371 8.17 11.72 -7.43
C GLU A 371 7.40 10.39 -7.43
N PRO A 372 6.45 10.18 -8.36
CA PRO A 372 5.86 8.86 -8.57
C PRO A 372 6.93 7.87 -9.04
N LEU A 373 6.67 6.57 -8.84
CA LEU A 373 7.49 5.55 -9.51
C LEU A 373 7.36 5.72 -11.03
N PRO A 374 8.47 5.59 -11.77
CA PRO A 374 8.42 5.70 -13.21
C PRO A 374 7.59 4.56 -13.80
N SER A 375 6.90 4.85 -14.90
CA SER A 375 6.17 3.82 -15.64
C SER A 375 7.16 2.86 -16.30
N TRP A 376 6.90 1.56 -16.25
CA TRP A 376 7.80 0.53 -16.80
C TRP A 376 8.03 0.67 -18.32
N ASP A 377 7.07 1.28 -19.02
CA ASP A 377 7.05 1.53 -20.47
C ASP A 377 7.60 2.92 -20.85
N ASP A 378 8.18 3.66 -19.91
CA ASP A 378 8.89 4.89 -20.22
C ASP A 378 10.21 4.59 -20.96
N PRO A 379 10.47 5.19 -22.14
CA PRO A 379 11.73 4.97 -22.88
C PRO A 379 13.01 5.32 -22.11
N ALA A 380 12.93 6.16 -21.07
CA ALA A 380 14.07 6.51 -20.22
C ALA A 380 14.40 5.42 -19.18
N VAL A 381 13.46 4.50 -18.90
CA VAL A 381 13.64 3.39 -17.97
C VAL A 381 14.43 2.26 -18.63
N ALA A 382 15.48 1.80 -17.96
CA ALA A 382 16.20 0.62 -18.41
C ALA A 382 15.51 -0.67 -17.94
N ASN A 383 14.96 -1.41 -18.89
CA ASN A 383 14.55 -2.79 -18.68
C ASN A 383 15.80 -3.70 -18.72
N VAL A 384 16.11 -4.38 -17.61
CA VAL A 384 17.32 -5.22 -17.54
C VAL A 384 17.31 -6.42 -18.48
N LYS A 385 16.14 -6.87 -18.98
CA LYS A 385 16.05 -7.99 -19.92
C LYS A 385 16.36 -7.58 -21.37
N GLU A 386 16.23 -6.30 -21.68
CA GLU A 386 16.49 -5.79 -23.03
C GLU A 386 17.99 -5.54 -23.25
N PRO A 387 18.47 -5.59 -24.52
CA PRO A 387 19.78 -5.08 -24.86
C PRO A 387 19.95 -3.62 -24.43
N PRO A 388 21.13 -3.23 -23.92
CA PRO A 388 22.37 -3.99 -23.90
C PRO A 388 22.63 -4.81 -22.62
N TYR A 389 21.67 -4.89 -21.69
CA TYR A 389 21.88 -5.54 -20.39
C TYR A 389 21.62 -7.04 -20.44
N SER A 390 20.51 -7.45 -21.08
CA SER A 390 20.19 -8.84 -21.39
C SER A 390 20.24 -9.82 -20.20
N ALA A 391 19.86 -9.35 -19.00
CA ALA A 391 19.62 -10.20 -17.84
C ALA A 391 18.58 -11.28 -18.17
N LYS A 392 18.76 -12.49 -17.65
CA LYS A 392 17.91 -13.64 -17.95
C LYS A 392 16.71 -13.72 -17.00
N GLY A 393 16.94 -13.54 -15.71
CA GLY A 393 15.90 -13.70 -14.69
C GLY A 393 15.30 -15.11 -14.65
N ASP A 394 16.09 -16.13 -15.00
CA ASP A 394 15.71 -17.54 -15.11
C ASP A 394 15.93 -18.33 -13.81
N GLY A 395 16.52 -17.72 -12.78
CA GLY A 395 16.85 -18.35 -11.50
C GLY A 395 18.12 -19.20 -11.53
N LEU A 396 18.88 -19.19 -12.61
CA LEU A 396 20.07 -20.01 -12.82
C LEU A 396 21.28 -19.16 -13.26
N SER A 397 21.08 -18.33 -14.27
CA SER A 397 22.08 -17.44 -14.83
C SER A 397 22.51 -16.39 -13.80
N ASP A 398 23.79 -16.02 -13.85
CA ASP A 398 24.30 -14.93 -13.02
C ASP A 398 23.96 -13.59 -13.68
N ASP A 399 22.96 -12.89 -13.15
CA ASP A 399 22.47 -11.62 -13.68
C ASP A 399 23.19 -10.40 -13.07
N THR A 400 24.23 -10.62 -12.27
CA THR A 400 24.85 -9.55 -11.48
C THR A 400 25.40 -8.42 -12.34
N ASP A 401 26.19 -8.75 -13.36
CA ASP A 401 26.84 -7.72 -14.18
C ASP A 401 25.83 -7.00 -15.08
N ALA A 402 24.83 -7.72 -15.59
CA ALA A 402 23.75 -7.12 -16.37
C ALA A 402 22.95 -6.08 -15.56
N ILE A 403 22.54 -6.45 -14.35
CA ILE A 403 21.76 -5.56 -13.47
C ILE A 403 22.63 -4.43 -12.93
N GLN A 404 23.87 -4.72 -12.50
CA GLN A 404 24.77 -3.69 -12.01
C GLN A 404 25.09 -2.66 -13.09
N ARG A 405 25.34 -3.09 -14.33
CA ARG A 405 25.57 -2.18 -15.46
C ARG A 405 24.37 -1.25 -15.70
N ALA A 406 23.15 -1.77 -15.62
CA ALA A 406 21.96 -0.92 -15.72
C ALA A 406 21.89 0.12 -14.59
N LEU A 407 22.20 -0.27 -13.35
CA LEU A 407 22.23 0.63 -12.19
C LEU A 407 23.33 1.70 -12.30
N ASP A 408 24.47 1.34 -12.90
CA ASP A 408 25.60 2.25 -13.12
C ASP A 408 25.30 3.27 -14.23
N GLU A 409 24.65 2.85 -15.32
CA GLU A 409 24.38 3.69 -16.49
C GLU A 409 23.09 4.51 -16.40
N LYS A 410 22.10 4.08 -15.59
CA LYS A 410 20.74 4.65 -15.62
C LYS A 410 20.27 5.02 -14.22
N ARG A 411 19.45 6.08 -14.16
CA ARG A 411 18.74 6.46 -12.94
C ARG A 411 17.68 5.41 -12.63
N ASP A 412 16.84 5.08 -13.61
CA ASP A 412 15.66 4.23 -13.43
C ASP A 412 15.87 2.87 -14.07
N VAL A 413 15.78 1.82 -13.25
CA VAL A 413 16.01 0.44 -13.65
C VAL A 413 14.82 -0.42 -13.28
N PHE A 414 14.23 -1.05 -14.28
CA PHE A 414 13.10 -1.94 -14.16
C PHE A 414 13.55 -3.40 -14.16
N LEU A 415 13.06 -4.17 -13.20
CA LEU A 415 13.19 -5.61 -13.06
C LEU A 415 11.88 -6.30 -13.47
N PRO A 416 11.74 -6.80 -14.70
CA PRO A 416 10.61 -7.62 -15.11
C PRO A 416 10.41 -8.85 -14.22
N LYS A 417 9.30 -9.57 -14.43
CA LYS A 417 9.06 -10.86 -13.79
C LYS A 417 10.24 -11.80 -14.02
N GLY A 418 10.73 -12.40 -12.93
CA GLY A 418 11.89 -13.28 -12.98
C GLY A 418 12.50 -13.55 -11.61
N ILE A 419 13.42 -14.52 -11.58
CA ILE A 419 14.30 -14.78 -10.45
C ILE A 419 15.72 -14.44 -10.93
N TYR A 420 16.29 -13.39 -10.38
CA TYR A 420 17.61 -12.88 -10.75
C TYR A 420 18.62 -13.38 -9.72
N CYS A 421 19.49 -14.31 -10.12
CA CYS A 421 20.57 -14.79 -9.27
C CYS A 421 21.73 -13.80 -9.34
N ILE A 422 22.23 -13.38 -8.18
CA ILE A 422 23.40 -12.50 -8.09
C ILE A 422 24.54 -13.19 -7.33
N SER A 423 25.78 -13.05 -7.81
CA SER A 423 27.00 -13.54 -7.18
C SER A 423 27.71 -12.49 -6.35
N ARG A 424 27.26 -11.23 -6.33
CA ARG A 424 27.78 -10.18 -5.44
C ARG A 424 26.72 -9.12 -5.17
N PRO A 425 26.86 -8.30 -4.10
CA PRO A 425 25.92 -7.23 -3.80
C PRO A 425 25.70 -6.30 -5.00
N LEU A 426 24.44 -5.94 -5.25
CA LEU A 426 24.07 -4.86 -6.15
C LEU A 426 24.22 -3.52 -5.43
N ARG A 427 24.86 -2.56 -6.07
CA ARG A 427 25.12 -1.23 -5.51
C ARG A 427 24.26 -0.20 -6.23
N LEU A 428 23.41 0.49 -5.49
CA LEU A 428 22.75 1.69 -5.98
C LEU A 428 23.74 2.86 -6.00
N ARG A 429 23.57 3.81 -6.93
CA ARG A 429 24.23 5.12 -6.88
C ARG A 429 23.39 6.08 -6.04
N ALA A 430 23.95 7.24 -5.71
CA ALA A 430 23.27 8.26 -4.90
C ALA A 430 21.91 8.68 -5.47
N VAL A 431 21.77 8.64 -6.81
CA VAL A 431 20.52 8.92 -7.54
C VAL A 431 20.18 7.73 -8.42
N SER A 432 19.58 6.70 -7.82
CA SER A 432 19.12 5.47 -8.48
C SER A 432 17.74 5.06 -8.01
N ARG A 433 16.91 4.55 -8.91
CA ARG A 433 15.62 3.91 -8.62
C ARG A 433 15.61 2.52 -9.24
N LEU A 434 15.59 1.50 -8.39
CA LEU A 434 15.40 0.10 -8.77
C LEU A 434 13.97 -0.31 -8.44
N PHE A 435 13.22 -0.78 -9.42
CA PHE A 435 11.85 -1.23 -9.19
C PHE A 435 11.47 -2.46 -10.00
N GLY A 436 10.46 -3.21 -9.56
CA GLY A 436 9.99 -4.42 -10.24
C GLY A 436 8.47 -4.58 -10.24
N LEU A 437 8.00 -5.83 -10.23
CA LEU A 437 6.59 -6.23 -10.28
C LEU A 437 6.12 -6.90 -8.98
N GLY A 438 6.47 -6.32 -7.85
CA GLY A 438 6.11 -6.79 -6.51
C GLY A 438 6.60 -8.21 -6.27
N VAL A 439 5.67 -9.14 -6.04
CA VAL A 439 6.05 -10.53 -5.77
C VAL A 439 6.61 -11.28 -6.99
N HIS A 440 6.47 -10.74 -8.20
CA HIS A 440 6.89 -11.42 -9.43
C HIS A 440 8.35 -11.16 -9.81
N SER A 441 9.01 -10.16 -9.19
CA SER A 441 10.44 -9.87 -9.39
C SER A 441 11.21 -10.25 -8.13
N LYS A 442 12.14 -11.20 -8.24
CA LYS A 442 12.88 -11.74 -7.08
C LYS A 442 14.38 -11.67 -7.33
N ILE A 443 15.14 -11.16 -6.37
CA ILE A 443 16.61 -11.25 -6.35
C ILE A 443 17.01 -12.27 -5.30
N VAL A 444 17.92 -13.18 -5.68
CA VAL A 444 18.44 -14.24 -4.81
C VAL A 444 19.95 -14.31 -4.91
N PRO A 445 20.67 -14.67 -3.84
CA PRO A 445 22.09 -14.95 -3.94
C PRO A 445 22.30 -16.26 -4.70
N LYS A 446 23.33 -16.31 -5.54
CA LYS A 446 23.78 -17.52 -6.23
C LYS A 446 24.44 -18.47 -5.23
N ALA A 447 24.06 -19.75 -5.26
CA ALA A 447 24.42 -20.77 -4.26
C ALA A 447 25.94 -20.84 -3.96
N ASP A 448 26.76 -20.86 -4.99
CA ASP A 448 28.21 -21.06 -4.87
C ASP A 448 29.00 -19.73 -4.85
N SER A 449 28.34 -18.60 -4.60
CA SER A 449 29.03 -17.31 -4.56
C SER A 449 29.87 -17.16 -3.28
N PRO A 450 31.18 -16.89 -3.39
CA PRO A 450 32.02 -16.57 -2.24
C PRO A 450 31.56 -15.32 -1.47
N ALA A 451 30.88 -14.38 -2.13
CA ALA A 451 30.42 -13.14 -1.52
C ALA A 451 29.33 -13.35 -0.45
N PHE A 452 28.65 -14.49 -0.48
CA PHE A 452 27.53 -14.82 0.42
C PHE A 452 27.78 -16.11 1.24
N ALA A 453 28.97 -16.70 1.13
CA ALA A 453 29.25 -18.01 1.71
C ALA A 453 29.57 -17.98 3.21
N ASP A 454 30.18 -16.90 3.72
CA ASP A 454 30.68 -16.82 5.09
C ASP A 454 29.66 -16.16 6.04
N PRO A 455 28.97 -16.92 6.92
CA PRO A 455 28.04 -16.34 7.90
C PRO A 455 28.72 -15.50 8.98
N ALA A 456 30.04 -15.62 9.20
CA ALA A 456 30.79 -14.75 10.09
C ALA A 456 31.13 -13.40 9.44
N LYS A 457 31.00 -13.29 8.11
CA LYS A 457 31.19 -12.08 7.31
C LYS A 457 30.01 -11.88 6.35
N PRO A 458 28.79 -11.66 6.87
CA PRO A 458 27.59 -11.60 6.04
C PRO A 458 27.61 -10.39 5.10
N SER A 459 26.93 -10.50 3.97
CA SER A 459 26.96 -9.55 2.86
C SER A 459 25.54 -9.28 2.34
N PRO A 460 25.20 -8.03 1.96
CA PRO A 460 23.85 -7.67 1.53
C PRO A 460 23.59 -8.09 0.08
N LEU A 461 22.33 -8.35 -0.28
CA LEU A 461 21.93 -8.43 -1.69
C LEU A 461 21.91 -7.06 -2.35
N LEU A 462 21.44 -6.03 -1.63
CA LEU A 462 21.34 -4.65 -2.11
C LEU A 462 22.01 -3.69 -1.12
N THR A 463 22.83 -2.77 -1.62
CA THR A 463 23.46 -1.74 -0.79
C THR A 463 23.42 -0.35 -1.44
N THR A 464 23.47 0.68 -0.60
CA THR A 464 23.48 2.09 -0.98
C THR A 464 24.79 2.77 -0.55
N PRO A 465 25.13 3.93 -1.16
CA PRO A 465 26.20 4.78 -0.64
C PRO A 465 25.84 5.28 0.76
N ASN A 466 26.86 5.57 1.57
CA ASN A 466 26.69 6.29 2.83
C ASN A 466 26.68 7.79 2.53
N ASP A 467 25.51 8.36 2.30
CA ASP A 467 25.36 9.73 1.80
C ASP A 467 24.01 10.31 2.27
N ALA A 468 24.07 11.44 2.98
CA ALA A 468 22.92 12.14 3.54
C ALA A 468 21.97 12.73 2.49
N GLU A 469 22.46 12.97 1.27
CA GLU A 469 21.70 13.58 0.18
C GLU A 469 21.32 12.56 -0.90
N ALA A 470 21.70 11.29 -0.75
CA ALA A 470 21.28 10.23 -1.66
C ALA A 470 19.75 10.04 -1.64
N THR A 471 19.15 9.97 -2.82
CA THR A 471 17.72 9.81 -3.07
C THR A 471 17.40 8.42 -3.64
N CYS A 472 18.10 7.39 -3.16
CA CYS A 472 17.95 6.02 -3.65
C CYS A 472 16.51 5.53 -3.47
N VAL A 473 15.96 4.82 -4.46
CA VAL A 473 14.66 4.15 -4.37
C VAL A 473 14.82 2.65 -4.65
N ALA A 474 14.25 1.82 -3.79
CA ALA A 474 14.07 0.39 -4.00
C ALA A 474 12.58 0.06 -3.86
N ALA A 475 11.93 -0.41 -4.93
CA ALA A 475 10.48 -0.60 -4.90
C ALA A 475 9.94 -1.86 -5.59
N LEU A 476 8.87 -2.46 -5.07
CA LEU A 476 8.11 -3.50 -5.77
C LEU A 476 8.96 -4.69 -6.24
N PHE A 477 9.75 -5.30 -5.36
CA PHE A 477 10.43 -6.58 -5.64
C PHE A 477 10.70 -7.35 -4.35
N GLN A 478 11.24 -8.57 -4.47
CA GLN A 478 11.62 -9.39 -3.32
C GLN A 478 13.12 -9.61 -3.23
N LEU A 479 13.62 -9.67 -2.00
CA LEU A 479 15.00 -10.03 -1.65
C LEU A 479 14.97 -11.32 -0.81
N TRP A 480 15.37 -12.44 -1.39
CA TRP A 480 15.30 -13.75 -0.73
C TRP A 480 16.70 -14.23 -0.35
N CYS A 481 17.00 -14.12 0.94
CA CYS A 481 18.26 -14.52 1.54
C CYS A 481 18.18 -16.00 1.90
N ARG A 482 18.65 -16.85 0.98
CA ARG A 482 18.60 -18.33 1.12
C ARG A 482 19.94 -18.95 1.53
N ILE A 483 20.99 -18.14 1.67
CA ILE A 483 22.35 -18.57 1.99
C ILE A 483 22.76 -17.89 3.30
N PRO A 484 23.45 -18.60 4.23
CA PRO A 484 23.75 -18.07 5.57
C PRO A 484 24.55 -16.78 5.62
N GLY A 485 25.42 -16.50 4.65
CA GLY A 485 26.17 -15.24 4.59
C GLY A 485 25.45 -14.12 3.84
N ALA A 486 24.17 -14.26 3.49
CA ALA A 486 23.39 -13.24 2.80
C ALA A 486 22.36 -12.57 3.72
N TYR A 487 22.27 -11.25 3.67
CA TYR A 487 21.14 -10.46 4.18
C TYR A 487 20.58 -9.54 3.10
N ALA A 488 19.41 -8.94 3.32
CA ALA A 488 18.66 -8.31 2.24
C ALA A 488 19.24 -6.94 1.85
N ILE A 489 19.28 -6.00 2.80
CA ILE A 489 19.57 -4.59 2.50
C ILE A 489 20.61 -4.05 3.48
N TYR A 490 21.62 -3.36 2.95
CA TYR A 490 22.47 -2.45 3.70
C TYR A 490 22.19 -1.00 3.28
N TRP A 491 21.38 -0.30 4.08
CA TRP A 491 20.86 1.02 3.77
C TRP A 491 21.59 2.14 4.53
N ARG A 492 22.22 3.04 3.77
CA ARG A 492 22.95 4.19 4.29
C ARG A 492 22.63 5.46 3.50
N ALA A 493 21.62 5.40 2.62
CA ALA A 493 21.11 6.55 1.90
C ALA A 493 20.26 7.43 2.81
N GLY A 494 20.35 8.74 2.59
CA GLY A 494 19.77 9.79 3.41
C GLY A 494 18.25 9.85 3.48
N ARG A 495 17.76 10.88 4.19
CA ARG A 495 16.33 11.08 4.53
C ARG A 495 15.38 11.20 3.33
N ASN A 496 15.90 11.49 2.14
CA ASN A 496 15.10 11.64 0.92
C ASN A 496 14.98 10.33 0.12
N SER A 497 15.63 9.27 0.57
CA SER A 497 15.57 7.94 -0.03
C SER A 497 14.28 7.19 0.33
N MET A 498 14.01 6.08 -0.36
CA MET A 498 12.78 5.30 -0.16
C MET A 498 12.97 3.79 -0.39
N VAL A 499 12.38 2.99 0.50
CA VAL A 499 12.13 1.56 0.31
C VAL A 499 10.61 1.38 0.29
N ARG A 500 10.06 0.77 -0.76
CA ARG A 500 8.60 0.71 -0.99
C ARG A 500 8.19 -0.67 -1.46
N ASN A 501 7.44 -1.43 -0.65
CA ASN A 501 7.02 -2.80 -1.02
C ASN A 501 8.18 -3.73 -1.41
N VAL A 502 9.29 -3.65 -0.69
CA VAL A 502 10.39 -4.62 -0.82
C VAL A 502 10.18 -5.74 0.18
N ARG A 503 9.77 -6.93 -0.30
CA ARG A 503 9.55 -8.09 0.57
C ARG A 503 10.86 -8.82 0.81
N THR A 504 11.32 -8.85 2.05
CA THR A 504 12.47 -9.66 2.45
C THR A 504 12.03 -11.03 2.92
N LYS A 505 12.79 -12.06 2.58
CA LYS A 505 12.60 -13.41 3.13
C LYS A 505 13.95 -13.99 3.52
N LEU A 506 14.09 -14.32 4.80
CA LEU A 506 15.06 -15.33 5.23
C LEU A 506 14.38 -16.69 5.06
N SER A 507 14.94 -17.57 4.25
CA SER A 507 14.48 -18.96 4.29
C SER A 507 15.01 -19.61 5.58
N PRO A 508 14.15 -20.25 6.38
CA PRO A 508 14.63 -21.15 7.42
C PRO A 508 15.54 -22.18 6.76
N TRP A 509 16.75 -22.27 7.27
CA TRP A 509 17.75 -23.27 6.90
C TRP A 509 17.24 -24.68 7.20
N GLU A 510 17.89 -25.69 6.62
CA GLU A 510 17.62 -27.11 6.90
C GLU A 510 17.53 -27.39 8.41
N LYS A 511 16.75 -28.41 8.77
CA LYS A 511 16.54 -28.84 10.15
C LYS A 511 17.90 -29.12 10.82
N GLY A 512 18.40 -28.18 11.64
CA GLY A 512 19.66 -28.32 12.37
C GLY A 512 20.69 -27.20 12.20
N ALA A 513 20.51 -26.21 11.31
CA ALA A 513 21.45 -25.09 11.24
C ALA A 513 21.30 -24.11 12.44
N GLY A 514 22.41 -23.45 12.78
CA GLY A 514 22.47 -22.45 13.87
C GLY A 514 21.72 -21.16 13.54
N PRO A 515 21.50 -20.27 14.54
CA PRO A 515 20.81 -19.00 14.32
C PRO A 515 21.60 -18.08 13.37
N ALA A 516 20.91 -17.39 12.47
CA ALA A 516 21.48 -16.24 11.77
C ALA A 516 21.70 -15.10 12.79
N ASN A 517 22.95 -14.80 13.11
CA ASN A 517 23.32 -13.77 14.08
C ASN A 517 23.50 -12.37 13.45
N HIS A 518 22.92 -12.13 12.28
CA HIS A 518 22.99 -10.85 11.57
C HIS A 518 21.58 -10.35 11.21
N PRO A 519 21.38 -9.02 11.10
CA PRO A 519 20.08 -8.47 10.72
C PRO A 519 19.74 -8.80 9.26
N VAL A 520 18.44 -8.79 8.93
CA VAL A 520 17.95 -8.91 7.54
C VAL A 520 18.14 -7.60 6.78
N ILE A 521 17.94 -6.49 7.48
CA ILE A 521 18.09 -5.13 6.99
C ILE A 521 18.99 -4.42 8.00
N LEU A 522 20.10 -3.88 7.53
CA LEU A 522 21.02 -3.07 8.32
C LEU A 522 20.89 -1.61 7.87
N ILE A 523 20.55 -0.71 8.80
CA ILE A 523 20.47 0.73 8.57
C ILE A 523 21.55 1.39 9.43
N GLU A 524 22.50 2.08 8.81
CA GLU A 524 23.65 2.71 9.49
C GLU A 524 24.05 4.03 8.85
N GLY A 525 24.92 4.80 9.51
CA GLY A 525 25.46 6.05 8.98
C GLY A 525 24.35 7.05 8.70
N HIS A 526 24.23 7.49 7.45
CA HIS A 526 23.14 8.38 7.01
C HIS A 526 21.84 7.67 6.67
N GLY A 527 21.75 6.35 6.91
CA GLY A 527 20.58 5.53 6.63
C GLY A 527 19.30 6.13 7.22
N GLY A 528 18.38 6.52 6.34
CA GLY A 528 17.07 7.04 6.69
C GLY A 528 16.08 6.78 5.56
N GLY A 529 15.20 7.75 5.31
CA GLY A 529 14.23 7.68 4.22
C GLY A 529 12.85 7.20 4.64
N ARG A 530 12.01 6.98 3.63
CA ARG A 530 10.64 6.47 3.78
C ARG A 530 10.65 4.95 3.60
N TRP A 531 9.94 4.21 4.45
CA TRP A 531 9.95 2.74 4.52
C TRP A 531 8.55 2.16 4.55
#